data_AF-A0A914N8D2-F1
#
_entry.id   AF-A0A914N8D2-F1
#
_cell.length_a   1.000
_cell.length_b   1.000
_cell.length_c   1.000
_cell.angle_alpha   90.00
_cell.angle_beta   90.00
_cell.angle_gamma   90.00
#
_symmetry.space_group_name_H-M   'P 1'
#
loop_
_entity.id
_entity.type
_entity.pdbx_description
1 polymer ?
#
loop_
_entity_poly.entity_id
_entity_poly.type
_entity_poly.pdbx_seq_one_letter_code
_entity_poly.pdbx_strand_id
1 'polypeptide(L)'
;MLQRFREGFEVKLTSIFITQHLFSNNFWIFIGLVSTLNYCNASVSVEQCCIRERIPNICVRTLCNTASPPSDFDVYDVFDRRNNCSRYLDSVAKCLAAGRDHSPCCSREAKDLEENACFGLCRGDGHFHRASAYQTCIALNLASMFSCFEKGYQQIPSPPRNLLIGQVSSTEAELSWQEPEHNAKIVDHYLLYIYELETGSEKD
;
A
#
# COMPACT_ATOMS: atom_id res chain seq x y z
N MET A 1 -7.34 10.27 19.11
CA MET A 1 -6.37 10.75 18.12
C MET A 1 -7.16 11.04 16.84
N LEU A 2 -7.70 12.27 16.73
CA LEU A 2 -8.50 12.68 15.57
C LEU A 2 -7.59 13.50 14.67
N GLN A 3 -7.04 12.88 13.62
CA GLN A 3 -6.35 13.60 12.57
C GLN A 3 -7.36 14.57 11.92
N ARG A 4 -7.16 15.88 12.07
CA ARG A 4 -7.90 16.88 11.29
C ARG A 4 -7.39 16.82 9.85
N PHE A 5 -8.20 16.27 8.96
CA PHE A 5 -7.98 16.29 7.52
C PHE A 5 -8.11 17.74 7.04
N ARG A 6 -7.04 18.33 6.47
CA ARG A 6 -7.05 19.75 6.13
C ARG A 6 -7.35 20.08 4.67
N GLU A 7 -7.17 19.16 3.71
CA GLU A 7 -7.69 19.16 2.34
C GLU A 7 -6.86 18.18 1.49
N GLY A 8 -7.46 17.59 0.46
CA GLY A 8 -6.75 16.81 -0.56
C GLY A 8 -6.61 17.65 -1.83
N PHE A 9 -5.40 17.73 -2.38
CA PHE A 9 -5.13 18.51 -3.61
C PHE A 9 -4.86 17.56 -4.78
N GLU A 10 -5.52 17.81 -5.91
CA GLU A 10 -5.20 17.19 -7.19
C GLU A 10 -4.06 17.96 -7.87
N VAL A 11 -2.97 17.26 -8.19
CA VAL A 11 -1.79 17.85 -8.82
C VAL A 11 -1.44 17.07 -10.09
N LYS A 12 -1.23 17.78 -11.20
CA LYS A 12 -0.87 17.16 -12.50
C LYS A 12 0.64 17.16 -12.80
N LEU A 13 1.43 17.80 -11.94
CA LEU A 13 2.88 17.93 -12.06
C LEU A 13 3.56 17.10 -10.96
N THR A 14 4.87 16.87 -11.09
CA THR A 14 5.69 16.14 -10.11
C THR A 14 6.25 17.03 -9.00
N SER A 15 5.83 18.30 -8.95
CA SER A 15 6.22 19.27 -7.93
C SER A 15 5.11 20.29 -7.68
N ILE A 16 4.97 20.75 -6.43
CA ILE A 16 4.02 21.80 -6.04
C ILE A 16 4.54 22.61 -4.84
N PHE A 17 4.16 23.89 -4.78
CA PHE A 17 4.33 24.74 -3.61
C PHE A 17 3.02 24.82 -2.84
N ILE A 18 3.04 24.52 -1.55
CA ILE A 18 1.88 24.67 -0.68
C ILE A 18 2.02 25.98 0.09
N THR A 19 0.99 26.82 0.13
CA THR A 19 0.99 28.12 0.84
C THR A 19 0.16 28.10 2.13
N GLN A 20 0.48 28.99 3.06
CA GLN A 20 0.09 28.97 4.49
C GLN A 20 -1.40 29.15 4.78
N HIS A 21 -2.28 29.27 3.77
CA HIS A 21 -3.71 29.24 4.03
C HIS A 21 -4.16 27.92 4.68
N LEU A 22 -3.27 26.92 4.77
CA LEU A 22 -3.50 25.57 5.30
C LEU A 22 -2.66 25.19 6.52
N PHE A 23 -1.90 26.08 7.16
CA PHE A 23 -1.10 25.74 8.37
C PHE A 23 -1.26 26.78 9.48
N SER A 24 -1.69 26.34 10.67
CA SER A 24 -1.84 27.21 11.85
C SER A 24 -0.50 27.31 12.59
N ASN A 25 -0.15 28.54 12.95
CA ASN A 25 1.11 29.06 13.49
C ASN A 25 2.03 28.14 14.32
N ASN A 26 3.33 28.34 14.03
CA ASN A 26 4.57 28.09 14.80
C ASN A 26 5.11 26.66 14.90
N PHE A 27 6.17 26.37 14.13
CA PHE A 27 7.03 25.22 14.38
C PHE A 27 8.52 25.51 14.08
N TRP A 28 9.39 25.21 15.03
CA TRP A 28 10.85 25.25 14.89
C TRP A 28 11.33 23.90 14.34
N ILE A 29 12.25 23.87 13.36
CA ILE A 29 12.75 22.63 12.77
C ILE A 29 14.28 22.54 12.86
N PHE A 30 14.75 21.47 13.50
CA PHE A 30 16.14 21.05 13.54
C PHE A 30 16.56 20.39 12.22
N ILE A 31 17.68 20.83 11.65
CA ILE A 31 18.27 20.27 10.43
C ILE A 31 19.18 19.10 10.81
N GLY A 32 18.69 17.88 10.61
CA GLY A 32 19.50 16.66 10.66
C GLY A 32 19.80 16.16 9.25
N LEU A 33 21.00 16.45 8.74
CA LEU A 33 21.54 15.83 7.52
C LEU A 33 21.83 14.34 7.79
N VAL A 34 20.97 13.45 7.31
CA VAL A 34 21.26 12.01 7.28
C VAL A 34 21.62 11.61 5.86
N SER A 35 22.85 11.14 5.70
CA SER A 35 23.46 10.69 4.45
C SER A 35 22.59 9.65 3.73
N THR A 36 22.36 9.90 2.44
CA THR A 36 21.61 9.05 1.54
C THR A 36 22.36 7.75 1.24
N LEU A 37 21.92 6.65 1.84
CA LEU A 37 22.11 5.35 1.20
C LEU A 37 21.09 5.26 0.06
N ASN A 38 21.57 5.58 -1.14
CA ASN A 38 20.90 5.29 -2.41
C ASN A 38 20.58 3.80 -2.50
N TYR A 39 19.35 3.43 -2.14
CA TYR A 39 18.74 2.21 -2.66
C TYR A 39 17.90 2.61 -3.87
N CYS A 40 18.48 2.44 -5.06
CA CYS A 40 17.67 2.18 -6.24
C CYS A 40 16.82 0.94 -5.95
N ASN A 41 15.58 1.11 -5.48
CA ASN A 41 14.61 0.02 -5.55
C ASN A 41 14.21 -0.08 -7.02
N ALA A 42 14.93 -0.92 -7.75
CA ALA A 42 14.35 -1.61 -8.90
C ALA A 42 13.02 -2.23 -8.45
N SER A 43 12.03 -2.24 -9.33
CA SER A 43 10.75 -2.90 -9.05
C SER A 43 10.97 -4.30 -8.50
N VAL A 44 10.59 -4.48 -7.24
CA VAL A 44 10.80 -5.76 -6.57
C VAL A 44 9.59 -6.63 -6.84
N SER A 45 9.83 -7.85 -7.34
CA SER A 45 8.76 -8.83 -7.55
C SER A 45 8.00 -9.10 -6.25
N VAL A 46 6.74 -9.54 -6.36
CA VAL A 46 5.91 -9.91 -5.19
C VAL A 46 6.65 -10.89 -4.29
N GLU A 47 7.26 -11.92 -4.88
CA GLU A 47 8.05 -12.92 -4.17
C GLU A 47 9.21 -12.28 -3.38
N GLN A 48 10.00 -11.43 -4.03
CA GLN A 48 11.13 -10.77 -3.39
C GLN A 48 10.68 -9.73 -2.34
N CYS A 49 9.49 -9.13 -2.50
CA CYS A 49 8.87 -8.34 -1.45
C CYS A 49 8.57 -9.22 -0.23
N CYS A 50 7.93 -10.38 -0.43
CA CYS A 50 7.61 -11.28 0.67
C CYS A 50 8.85 -11.81 1.40
N ILE A 51 9.92 -12.12 0.67
CA ILE A 51 11.21 -12.52 1.26
C ILE A 51 11.77 -11.40 2.15
N ARG A 52 11.68 -10.13 1.71
CA ARG A 52 12.13 -8.98 2.52
C ARG A 52 11.26 -8.73 3.75
N GLU A 53 9.97 -9.02 3.66
CA GLU A 53 9.04 -9.04 4.81
C GLU A 53 9.27 -10.23 5.76
N ARG A 54 10.29 -11.07 5.51
CA ARG A 54 10.68 -12.22 6.33
C ARG A 54 9.57 -13.27 6.45
N ILE A 55 8.78 -13.42 5.38
CA ILE A 55 7.76 -14.46 5.29
C ILE A 55 8.45 -15.82 5.07
N PRO A 56 8.07 -16.89 5.79
CA PRO A 56 8.64 -18.22 5.61
C PRO A 56 8.48 -18.73 4.18
N ASN A 57 9.49 -19.42 3.65
CA ASN A 57 9.52 -19.91 2.27
C ASN A 57 8.27 -20.71 1.87
N ILE A 58 7.69 -21.49 2.79
CA ILE A 58 6.45 -22.22 2.52
C ILE A 58 5.31 -21.25 2.18
N CYS A 59 5.13 -20.20 2.98
CA CYS A 59 4.09 -19.19 2.76
C CYS A 59 4.39 -18.30 1.54
N VAL A 60 5.67 -18.02 1.26
CA VAL A 60 6.07 -17.31 0.02
C VAL A 60 5.63 -18.09 -1.21
N ARG A 61 5.89 -19.40 -1.24
CA ARG A 61 5.49 -20.27 -2.36
C ARG A 61 3.98 -20.37 -2.50
N THR A 62 3.25 -20.39 -1.39
CA THR A 62 1.79 -20.46 -1.40
C THR A 62 1.16 -19.14 -1.86
N LEU A 63 1.61 -17.99 -1.35
CA LEU A 63 0.83 -16.75 -1.44
C LEU A 63 1.46 -15.62 -2.27
N CYS A 64 2.74 -15.70 -2.63
CA CYS A 64 3.46 -14.57 -3.21
C CYS A 64 3.79 -14.74 -4.70
N ASN A 65 3.19 -15.72 -5.38
CA ASN A 65 3.32 -15.92 -6.81
C ASN A 65 1.98 -15.65 -7.50
N THR A 66 1.84 -14.48 -8.14
CA THR A 66 0.59 -14.10 -8.82
C THR A 66 0.26 -14.99 -10.02
N ALA A 67 1.28 -15.60 -10.64
CA ALA A 67 1.12 -16.50 -11.78
C ALA A 67 0.69 -17.92 -11.37
N SER A 68 0.62 -18.21 -10.07
CA SER A 68 0.21 -19.50 -9.53
C SER A 68 -0.66 -19.26 -8.29
N PRO A 69 -1.92 -18.81 -8.47
CA PRO A 69 -2.84 -18.63 -7.36
C PRO A 69 -3.06 -19.93 -6.60
N PRO A 70 -3.24 -19.87 -5.25
CA PRO A 70 -3.65 -21.04 -4.47
C PRO A 70 -4.89 -21.69 -5.06
N SER A 71 -4.85 -23.01 -5.24
CA SER A 71 -6.06 -23.79 -5.51
C SER A 71 -6.96 -23.85 -4.27
N ASP A 72 -8.20 -24.29 -4.44
CA ASP A 72 -9.12 -24.55 -3.32
C ASP A 72 -8.50 -25.47 -2.24
N PHE A 73 -7.59 -26.37 -2.63
CA PHE A 73 -6.85 -27.22 -1.70
C PHE A 73 -5.72 -26.47 -0.98
N ASP A 74 -4.98 -25.61 -1.68
CA ASP A 74 -3.88 -24.83 -1.10
C ASP A 74 -4.39 -23.78 -0.10
N VAL A 75 -5.64 -23.34 -0.24
CA VAL A 75 -6.30 -22.47 0.74
C VAL A 75 -6.32 -23.11 2.12
N TYR A 76 -6.47 -24.44 2.25
CA TYR A 76 -6.39 -25.10 3.55
C TYR A 76 -5.00 -24.94 4.19
N ASP A 77 -3.93 -25.00 3.40
CA ASP A 77 -2.55 -24.86 3.89
C ASP A 77 -2.24 -23.45 4.39
N VAL A 78 -2.96 -22.43 3.90
CA VAL A 78 -2.84 -21.04 4.38
C VAL A 78 -3.23 -20.92 5.86
N PHE A 79 -4.28 -21.67 6.25
CA PHE A 79 -4.83 -21.65 7.60
C PHE A 79 -4.42 -22.86 8.45
N ASP A 80 -3.68 -23.80 7.87
CA ASP A 80 -3.14 -24.93 8.60
C ASP A 80 -2.19 -24.47 9.71
N ARG A 81 -2.33 -25.08 10.89
CA ARG A 81 -1.59 -24.67 12.09
C ARG A 81 -0.09 -24.96 12.01
N ARG A 82 0.35 -25.88 11.14
CA ARG A 82 1.77 -26.25 11.00
C ARG A 82 2.55 -25.15 10.29
N ASN A 83 1.97 -24.56 9.25
CA ASN A 83 2.60 -23.51 8.45
C ASN A 83 2.18 -22.10 8.91
N ASN A 84 0.94 -21.96 9.39
CA ASN A 84 0.37 -20.74 9.97
C ASN A 84 0.58 -19.49 9.09
N CYS A 85 0.38 -19.61 7.77
CA CYS A 85 0.63 -18.52 6.84
C CYS A 85 -0.34 -17.34 7.01
N SER A 86 -1.52 -17.59 7.58
CA SER A 86 -2.51 -16.57 7.93
C SER A 86 -1.94 -15.38 8.73
N ARG A 87 -0.91 -15.59 9.57
CA ARG A 87 -0.27 -14.51 10.35
C ARG A 87 0.52 -13.51 9.51
N TYR A 88 0.79 -13.84 8.26
CA TYR A 88 1.55 -13.01 7.33
C TYR A 88 0.66 -12.32 6.30
N LEU A 89 -0.67 -12.46 6.40
CA LEU A 89 -1.59 -11.92 5.41
C LEU A 89 -1.45 -10.41 5.22
N ASP A 90 -1.14 -9.65 6.28
CA ASP A 90 -0.86 -8.20 6.16
C ASP A 90 0.35 -7.92 5.27
N SER A 91 1.49 -8.57 5.52
CA SER A 91 2.71 -8.41 4.71
C SER A 91 2.53 -8.96 3.29
N VAL A 92 1.83 -10.09 3.14
CA VAL A 92 1.49 -10.67 1.83
C VAL A 92 0.61 -9.71 1.04
N ALA A 93 -0.44 -9.16 1.64
CA ALA A 93 -1.35 -8.20 1.03
C ALA A 93 -0.58 -6.99 0.52
N LYS A 94 0.25 -6.38 1.38
CA LYS A 94 1.13 -5.26 1.02
C LYS A 94 1.97 -5.58 -0.22
N CYS A 95 2.54 -6.78 -0.29
CA CYS A 95 3.34 -7.21 -1.43
C CYS A 95 2.53 -7.48 -2.70
N LEU A 96 1.34 -8.11 -2.58
CA LEU A 96 0.44 -8.38 -3.71
C LEU A 96 -0.16 -7.09 -4.29
N ALA A 97 -0.59 -6.16 -3.45
CA ALA A 97 -1.07 -4.86 -3.90
C ALA A 97 0.05 -4.00 -4.48
N ALA A 98 1.27 -4.12 -3.92
CA ALA A 98 2.44 -3.34 -4.34
C ALA A 98 2.12 -1.83 -4.46
N GLY A 99 1.33 -1.34 -3.50
CA GLY A 99 0.91 0.05 -3.39
C GLY A 99 -0.20 0.49 -4.37
N ARG A 100 -0.86 -0.44 -5.06
CA ARG A 100 -2.01 -0.16 -5.94
C ARG A 100 -3.33 -0.54 -5.27
N ASP A 101 -4.40 0.10 -5.71
CA ASP A 101 -5.78 -0.26 -5.35
C ASP A 101 -6.41 -1.13 -6.45
N HIS A 102 -6.60 -2.42 -6.17
CA HIS A 102 -7.23 -3.38 -7.06
C HIS A 102 -8.72 -3.59 -6.75
N SER A 103 -9.30 -2.91 -5.74
CA SER A 103 -10.68 -3.10 -5.31
C SER A 103 -11.71 -3.02 -6.44
N PRO A 104 -11.63 -2.09 -7.42
CA PRO A 104 -12.58 -2.04 -8.53
C PRO A 104 -12.60 -3.29 -9.42
N CYS A 105 -11.44 -3.96 -9.56
CA CYS A 105 -11.36 -5.24 -10.26
C CYS A 105 -11.86 -6.36 -9.35
N CYS A 106 -11.34 -6.44 -8.12
CA CYS A 106 -11.69 -7.51 -7.20
C CYS A 106 -13.18 -7.62 -6.94
N SER A 107 -13.90 -6.50 -6.77
CA SER A 107 -15.35 -6.52 -6.55
C SER A 107 -16.13 -6.97 -7.79
N ARG A 108 -15.68 -6.58 -8.99
CA ARG A 108 -16.33 -6.95 -10.26
C ARG A 108 -16.11 -8.41 -10.62
N GLU A 109 -14.90 -8.93 -10.38
CA GLU A 109 -14.51 -10.30 -10.71
C GLU A 109 -14.75 -11.28 -9.54
N ALA A 110 -15.38 -10.83 -8.44
CA ALA A 110 -15.69 -11.67 -7.30
C ALA A 110 -16.61 -12.82 -7.74
N LYS A 111 -16.30 -14.04 -7.26
CA LYS A 111 -17.19 -15.18 -7.40
C LYS A 111 -18.42 -15.01 -6.53
N ASP A 112 -18.23 -14.43 -5.35
CA ASP A 112 -19.29 -14.03 -4.44
C ASP A 112 -18.92 -12.68 -3.81
N LEU A 113 -19.73 -11.65 -4.12
CA LEU A 113 -19.52 -10.28 -3.65
C LEU A 113 -19.91 -10.09 -2.18
N GLU A 114 -20.81 -10.93 -1.66
CA GLU A 114 -21.26 -10.85 -0.27
C GLU A 114 -20.18 -11.36 0.69
N GLU A 115 -19.37 -12.33 0.24
CA GLU A 115 -18.21 -12.86 0.96
C GLU A 115 -16.97 -11.97 0.77
N ASN A 116 -17.00 -10.80 1.41
CA ASN A 116 -16.02 -9.72 1.21
C ASN A 116 -15.00 -9.54 2.34
N ALA A 117 -14.97 -10.43 3.34
CA ALA A 117 -14.13 -10.29 4.53
C ALA A 117 -12.61 -10.17 4.24
N CYS A 118 -12.16 -10.67 3.10
CA CYS A 118 -10.77 -10.65 2.64
C CYS A 118 -10.48 -9.57 1.57
N PHE A 119 -11.45 -8.72 1.21
CA PHE A 119 -11.28 -7.73 0.12
C PHE A 119 -10.26 -6.64 0.43
N GLY A 120 -9.87 -6.48 1.70
CA GLY A 120 -8.74 -5.63 2.08
C GLY A 120 -7.44 -6.02 1.36
N LEU A 121 -7.26 -7.30 1.04
CA LEU A 121 -6.09 -7.82 0.32
C LEU A 121 -5.85 -7.06 -1.00
N CYS A 122 -6.93 -6.63 -1.66
CA CYS A 122 -6.88 -5.92 -2.94
C CYS A 122 -6.26 -4.52 -2.83
N ARG A 123 -6.13 -3.96 -1.63
CA ARG A 123 -5.50 -2.65 -1.36
C ARG A 123 -4.21 -2.76 -0.55
N GLY A 124 -3.81 -4.00 -0.23
CA GLY A 124 -2.66 -4.26 0.62
C GLY A 124 -2.96 -4.22 2.10
N ASP A 125 -4.24 -4.30 2.46
CA ASP A 125 -4.71 -4.39 3.83
C ASP A 125 -5.12 -5.82 4.16
N GLY A 126 -4.22 -6.57 4.79
CA GLY A 126 -4.46 -7.98 5.12
C GLY A 126 -5.28 -8.21 6.38
N HIS A 127 -5.86 -7.18 7.00
CA HIS A 127 -6.39 -7.24 8.37
C HIS A 127 -7.25 -8.48 8.61
N PHE A 128 -6.64 -9.46 9.29
CA PHE A 128 -7.25 -10.74 9.53
C PHE A 128 -8.19 -10.65 10.72
N HIS A 129 -9.49 -10.54 10.43
CA HIS A 129 -10.56 -10.54 11.42
C HIS A 129 -11.58 -11.63 11.10
N ARG A 130 -12.13 -12.26 12.15
CA ARG A 130 -13.17 -13.32 12.03
C ARG A 130 -12.74 -14.46 11.09
N ALA A 131 -11.90 -15.36 11.62
CA ALA A 131 -11.22 -16.41 10.87
C ALA A 131 -12.10 -17.16 9.86
N SER A 132 -13.32 -17.56 10.23
CA SER A 132 -14.21 -18.32 9.34
C SER A 132 -14.69 -17.52 8.13
N ALA A 133 -15.13 -16.27 8.31
CA ALA A 133 -15.56 -15.42 7.20
C ALA A 133 -14.40 -15.09 6.25
N TYR A 134 -13.22 -14.85 6.82
CA TYR A 134 -12.02 -14.60 6.04
C TYR A 134 -11.58 -15.84 5.23
N GLN A 135 -11.66 -17.03 5.84
CA GLN A 135 -11.42 -18.32 5.17
C GLN A 135 -12.38 -18.54 4.01
N THR A 136 -13.69 -18.34 4.22
CA THR A 136 -14.71 -18.44 3.17
C THR A 136 -14.43 -17.48 2.03
N CYS A 137 -14.15 -16.21 2.33
CA CYS A 137 -13.81 -15.22 1.32
C CYS A 137 -12.59 -15.62 0.49
N ILE A 138 -11.51 -16.08 1.14
CA ILE A 138 -10.32 -16.55 0.42
C ILE A 138 -10.65 -17.76 -0.47
N ALA A 139 -11.38 -18.74 0.05
CA ALA A 139 -11.76 -19.94 -0.70
C ALA A 139 -12.60 -19.61 -1.95
N LEU A 140 -13.42 -18.57 -1.90
CA LEU A 140 -14.29 -18.20 -3.01
C LEU A 140 -13.63 -17.24 -4.00
N ASN A 141 -12.89 -16.25 -3.51
CA ASN A 141 -12.53 -15.07 -4.27
C ASN A 141 -11.01 -14.93 -4.55
N LEU A 142 -10.13 -15.70 -3.88
CA LEU A 142 -8.69 -15.47 -4.00
C LEU A 142 -8.16 -15.66 -5.43
N ALA A 143 -8.65 -16.65 -6.18
CA ALA A 143 -8.22 -16.88 -7.55
C ALA A 143 -8.54 -15.69 -8.48
N SER A 144 -9.73 -15.09 -8.37
CA SER A 144 -10.08 -13.91 -9.19
C SER A 144 -9.33 -12.66 -8.73
N MET A 145 -9.06 -12.51 -7.42
CA MET A 145 -8.18 -11.46 -6.91
C MET A 145 -6.77 -11.54 -7.49
N PHE A 146 -6.19 -12.75 -7.62
CA PHE A 146 -4.88 -12.94 -8.23
C PHE A 146 -4.83 -12.49 -9.70
N SER A 147 -5.88 -12.81 -10.47
CA SER A 147 -6.03 -12.27 -11.84
C SER A 147 -6.09 -10.74 -11.85
N CYS A 148 -6.75 -10.14 -10.86
CA CYS A 148 -6.81 -8.68 -10.70
C CYS A 148 -5.46 -8.06 -10.32
N PHE A 149 -4.61 -8.75 -9.55
CA PHE A 149 -3.24 -8.30 -9.28
C PHE A 149 -2.43 -8.25 -10.57
N GLU A 150 -2.42 -9.34 -11.35
CA GLU A 150 -1.67 -9.40 -12.61
C GLU A 150 -2.11 -8.34 -13.62
N LYS A 151 -3.43 -8.19 -13.83
CA LYS A 151 -3.99 -7.14 -14.69
C LYS A 151 -3.62 -5.75 -14.19
N GLY A 152 -3.74 -5.52 -12.88
CA GLY A 152 -3.47 -4.23 -12.26
C GLY A 152 -2.01 -3.80 -12.40
N TYR A 153 -1.05 -4.73 -12.42
CA TYR A 153 0.37 -4.40 -12.62
C TYR A 153 0.63 -3.78 -14.00
N GLN A 154 -0.20 -4.10 -15.00
CA GLN A 154 -0.12 -3.58 -16.35
C GLN A 154 -0.98 -2.33 -16.59
N GLN A 155 -1.97 -2.08 -15.73
CA GLN A 155 -3.03 -1.10 -15.99
C GLN A 155 -3.15 0.01 -14.95
N ILE A 156 -2.54 -0.15 -13.79
CA ILE A 156 -2.60 0.82 -12.69
C ILE A 156 -1.18 1.37 -12.49
N PRO A 157 -0.98 2.70 -12.44
CA PRO A 157 0.29 3.30 -12.04
C PRO A 157 0.79 2.69 -10.73
N SER A 158 2.10 2.41 -10.66
CA SER A 158 2.72 2.18 -9.35
C SER A 158 2.66 3.47 -8.52
N PRO A 159 2.89 3.42 -7.21
CA PRO A 159 3.03 4.64 -6.42
C PRO A 159 4.12 5.59 -6.97
N PRO A 160 3.97 6.92 -6.80
CA PRO A 160 5.07 7.85 -6.98
C PRO A 160 6.20 7.51 -6.01
N ARG A 161 7.43 7.90 -6.36
CA ARG A 161 8.63 7.53 -5.60
C ARG A 161 9.35 8.77 -5.12
N ASN A 162 10.21 8.62 -4.11
CA ASN A 162 11.13 9.66 -3.66
C ASN A 162 10.44 11.01 -3.42
N LEU A 163 9.40 11.01 -2.59
CA LEU A 163 8.82 12.26 -2.10
C LEU A 163 9.88 13.00 -1.27
N LEU A 164 10.23 14.20 -1.71
CA LEU A 164 11.21 15.07 -1.11
C LEU A 164 10.55 16.39 -0.71
N ILE A 165 10.93 16.87 0.46
CA ILE A 165 10.61 18.22 0.92
C ILE A 165 11.82 19.09 0.57
N GLY A 166 11.58 20.10 -0.27
CA GLY A 166 12.58 21.07 -0.71
C GLY A 166 12.65 22.25 0.25
N GLN A 167 12.55 23.46 -0.30
CA GLN A 167 12.56 24.67 0.52
C GLN A 167 11.32 24.76 1.40
N VAL A 168 11.54 25.10 2.67
CA VAL A 168 10.49 25.33 3.65
C VAL A 168 10.66 26.74 4.22
N SER A 169 9.59 27.52 4.21
CA SER A 169 9.51 28.82 4.86
C SER A 169 8.48 28.78 5.99
N SER A 170 8.25 29.90 6.67
CA SER A 170 7.17 30.00 7.66
C SER A 170 5.80 29.74 7.04
N THR A 171 5.67 29.96 5.73
CA THR A 171 4.39 29.99 5.02
C THR A 171 4.28 28.96 3.91
N GLU A 172 5.39 28.36 3.48
CA GLU A 172 5.41 27.54 2.28
C GLU A 172 6.29 26.32 2.43
N ALA A 173 5.93 25.25 1.73
CA ALA A 173 6.78 24.09 1.56
C ALA A 173 6.75 23.65 0.09
N GLU A 174 7.93 23.41 -0.47
CA GLU A 174 8.10 22.80 -1.78
C GLU A 174 8.10 21.27 -1.63
N LEU A 175 7.23 20.60 -2.36
CA LEU A 175 7.20 19.15 -2.47
C LEU A 175 7.57 18.73 -3.89
N SER A 176 8.41 17.71 -4.00
CA SER A 176 8.74 17.09 -5.28
C SER A 176 8.76 15.57 -5.15
N TRP A 177 8.43 14.86 -6.22
CA TRP A 177 8.49 13.40 -6.28
C TRP A 177 8.91 12.92 -7.67
N GLN A 178 9.30 11.66 -7.74
CA GLN A 178 9.51 10.96 -9.00
C GLN A 178 8.21 10.30 -9.45
N GLU A 179 8.02 10.28 -10.76
CA GLU A 179 6.93 9.55 -11.39
C GLU A 179 6.93 8.07 -11.00
N PRO A 180 5.77 7.41 -11.09
CA PRO A 180 5.65 5.96 -11.00
C PRO A 180 6.71 5.25 -11.84
N GLU A 181 7.33 4.20 -11.30
CA GLU A 181 8.23 3.35 -12.07
C GLU A 181 7.47 2.61 -13.19
N HIS A 182 6.23 2.21 -12.90
CA HIS A 182 5.35 1.52 -13.84
C HIS A 182 4.13 2.36 -14.18
N ASN A 183 3.78 2.38 -15.47
CA ASN A 183 2.60 3.03 -16.01
C ASN A 183 2.52 4.55 -15.70
N ALA A 184 3.67 5.25 -15.65
CA ALA A 184 3.73 6.71 -15.45
C ALA A 184 2.90 7.50 -16.49
N LYS A 185 2.88 7.03 -17.74
CA LYS A 185 2.22 7.71 -18.87
C LYS A 185 0.70 7.78 -18.75
N ILE A 186 0.09 6.95 -17.90
CA ILE A 186 -1.37 6.91 -17.70
C ILE A 186 -1.78 7.54 -16.37
N VAL A 187 -0.85 8.18 -15.66
CA VAL A 187 -1.17 8.99 -14.48
C VAL A 187 -2.00 10.18 -14.93
N ASP A 188 -3.20 10.32 -14.36
CA ASP A 188 -4.08 11.47 -14.60
C ASP A 188 -3.79 12.62 -13.63
N HIS A 189 -3.68 12.30 -12.33
CA HIS A 189 -3.37 13.24 -11.26
C HIS A 189 -2.73 12.53 -10.05
N TYR A 190 -2.12 13.31 -9.17
CA TYR A 190 -1.62 12.91 -7.86
C TYR A 190 -2.54 13.49 -6.78
N LEU A 191 -2.82 12.69 -5.74
CA LEU A 191 -3.54 13.14 -4.55
C LEU A 191 -2.54 13.32 -3.40
N LEU A 192 -2.46 14.53 -2.87
CA LEU A 192 -1.61 14.85 -1.72
C LEU A 192 -2.45 14.87 -0.45
N TYR A 193 -2.02 14.11 0.54
CA TYR A 193 -2.59 14.09 1.88
C TYR A 193 -1.62 14.74 2.87
N ILE A 194 -2.09 15.79 3.53
CA ILE A 194 -1.30 16.57 4.49
C ILE A 194 -2.00 16.48 5.83
N TYR A 195 -1.24 16.11 6.86
CA TYR A 195 -1.73 15.97 8.23
C TYR A 195 -0.92 16.83 9.18
N GLU A 196 -1.61 17.53 10.08
CA GLU A 196 -0.98 18.18 11.22
C GLU A 196 -0.74 17.14 12.31
N LEU A 197 0.50 17.03 12.80
CA LEU A 197 0.82 16.19 13.94
C LEU A 197 0.59 17.00 15.20
N GLU A 198 -0.36 16.57 16.05
CA GLU A 198 -0.49 17.14 17.40
C GLU A 198 0.80 16.81 18.17
N THR A 199 1.55 17.85 18.55
CA THR A 199 2.63 17.68 19.52
C THR A 199 2.00 17.38 20.86
N GLY A 200 2.29 16.19 21.39
CA GLY A 200 1.85 15.81 22.73
C GLY A 200 2.31 16.85 23.73
N SER A 201 1.37 17.36 24.53
CA SER A 201 1.69 18.15 25.71
C SER A 201 2.67 17.39 26.58
N GLU A 202 3.81 18.02 26.83
CA GLU A 202 4.75 17.68 27.89
C GLU A 202 3.93 17.50 29.18
N LYS A 203 3.90 16.27 29.70
CA LYS A 203 3.31 16.00 31.01
C LYS A 203 4.34 16.44 32.04
N ASP A 204 4.13 17.63 32.59
CA ASP A 204 4.68 18.05 33.88
C ASP A 204 4.24 17.10 35.01
#